data_AF-A0A2H0JNF9-F1
#
_entry.id   AF-A0A2H0JNF9-F1
#
_cell.length_a   1.000
_cell.length_b   1.000
_cell.length_c   1.000
_cell.angle_alpha   90.00
_cell.angle_beta   90.00
_cell.angle_gamma   90.00
#
_symmetry.space_group_name_H-M   'P 1'
#
loop_
_entity.id
_entity.type
_entity.pdbx_description
1 polymer ?
#
loop_
_entity_poly.entity_id
_entity_poly.type
_entity_poly.pdbx_seq_one_letter_code
_entity_poly.pdbx_strand_id
1 'polypeptide(L)'
;MYIDEHLLAGYISGELTSFDRSRVTRELISNPELRQSLHMAVEALAAARSAHSDNPLLRAMPGMEPSRPGQLRQDRQAIASSTRMRHTG
;
A
#
# COMPACT_ATOMS: atom_id res chain seq x y z
N MET A 1 -33.10 11.22 -7.55
CA MET A 1 -32.10 12.05 -8.27
C MET A 1 -31.13 11.10 -8.99
N TYR A 2 -30.58 11.42 -10.15
CA TYR A 2 -29.57 10.55 -10.78
C TYR A 2 -28.19 10.90 -10.23
N ILE A 3 -27.52 9.93 -9.62
CA ILE A 3 -26.12 10.05 -9.17
C ILE A 3 -25.30 9.38 -10.27
N ASP A 4 -24.44 10.13 -10.96
CA ASP A 4 -23.58 9.56 -11.99
C ASP A 4 -22.35 8.87 -11.37
N GLU A 5 -21.60 8.17 -12.22
CA GLU A 5 -20.39 7.45 -11.84
C GLU A 5 -19.27 8.37 -11.35
N HIS A 6 -19.19 9.61 -11.83
CA HIS A 6 -18.18 10.59 -11.41
C HIS A 6 -18.43 11.08 -9.98
N LEU A 7 -19.68 11.33 -9.62
CA LEU A 7 -20.09 11.66 -8.25
C LEU A 7 -19.82 10.49 -7.30
N LEU A 8 -20.09 9.26 -7.73
CA LEU A 8 -19.80 8.07 -6.93
C LEU A 8 -18.29 7.88 -6.73
N ALA A 9 -17.50 8.05 -7.80
CA ALA A 9 -16.04 7.99 -7.74
C ALA A 9 -15.47 9.07 -6.82
N GLY A 10 -15.95 10.32 -6.93
CA GLY A 10 -15.57 11.41 -6.04
C GLY A 10 -15.95 11.13 -4.58
N TYR A 11 -17.07 10.46 -4.35
CA TYR A 11 -17.50 10.07 -3.00
C TYR A 11 -16.54 9.03 -2.40
N ILE A 12 -16.09 8.06 -3.20
CA ILE A 12 -15.12 7.04 -2.80
C ILE A 12 -13.73 7.64 -2.59
N SER A 13 -13.27 8.53 -3.47
CA SER A 13 -11.96 9.19 -3.36
C SER A 13 -11.91 10.23 -2.23
N GLY A 14 -13.06 10.73 -1.80
CA GLY A 14 -13.18 11.75 -0.77
C GLY A 14 -13.00 13.18 -1.31
N GLU A 15 -13.01 13.37 -2.62
CA GLU A 15 -12.79 14.65 -3.30
C GLU A 15 -14.05 15.51 -3.45
N LEU A 16 -15.23 14.97 -3.06
CA LEU A 16 -16.47 15.74 -3.11
C LEU A 16 -16.48 16.92 -2.14
N THR A 17 -17.14 17.99 -2.58
CA THR A 17 -17.53 19.09 -1.70
C THR A 17 -18.47 18.59 -0.59
N SER A 18 -18.53 19.30 0.54
CA SER A 18 -19.45 18.93 1.64
C SER A 18 -20.92 18.89 1.20
N PHE A 19 -21.29 19.76 0.26
CA PHE A 19 -22.63 19.78 -0.32
C PHE A 19 -22.92 18.51 -1.12
N ASP A 20 -22.05 18.14 -2.06
CA ASP A 20 -22.25 16.96 -2.89
C ASP A 20 -22.16 15.67 -2.09
N ARG A 21 -21.24 15.60 -1.12
CA ARG A 21 -21.19 14.49 -0.17
C ARG A 21 -22.52 14.30 0.55
N SER A 22 -23.10 15.38 1.09
CA SER A 22 -24.38 15.30 1.81
C SER A 22 -25.54 14.83 0.90
N ARG A 23 -25.52 15.24 -0.38
CA ARG A 23 -26.50 14.81 -1.38
C ARG A 23 -26.36 13.32 -1.72
N VAL A 24 -25.14 12.86 -1.97
CA VAL A 24 -24.85 11.45 -2.24
C VAL A 24 -25.22 10.59 -1.04
N THR A 25 -24.88 11.00 0.18
CA THR A 25 -25.26 10.28 1.40
C THR A 25 -26.78 10.18 1.56
N ARG A 26 -27.53 11.26 1.29
CA ARG A 26 -29.00 11.23 1.35
C ARG A 26 -29.59 10.22 0.36
N GLU A 27 -29.10 10.22 -0.87
CA GLU A 27 -29.57 9.28 -1.90
C GLU A 27 -29.18 7.83 -1.59
N LEU A 28 -27.99 7.59 -1.01
CA LEU A 28 -27.57 6.27 -0.55
C LEU A 28 -28.47 5.72 0.57
N ILE A 29 -29.03 6.58 1.42
CA ILE A 29 -29.98 6.15 2.47
C ILE A 29 -31.29 5.68 1.84
N SER A 30 -31.82 6.43 0.86
CA SER A 30 -33.11 6.13 0.23
C SER A 30 -33.06 5.05 -0.84
N ASN A 31 -31.93 4.87 -1.53
CA ASN A 31 -31.84 4.00 -2.70
C ASN A 31 -30.98 2.74 -2.46
N PRO A 32 -31.58 1.54 -2.39
CA PRO A 32 -30.85 0.28 -2.20
C PRO A 32 -29.97 -0.10 -3.40
N GLU A 33 -30.40 0.19 -4.64
CA GLU A 33 -29.62 -0.13 -5.84
C GLU A 33 -28.32 0.68 -5.88
N LEU A 34 -28.40 1.95 -5.48
CA LEU A 34 -27.22 2.82 -5.39
C LEU A 34 -26.21 2.31 -4.34
N ARG A 35 -26.70 1.76 -3.21
CA ARG A 35 -25.82 1.12 -2.22
C ARG A 35 -25.14 -0.12 -2.79
N GLN A 36 -25.86 -0.92 -3.57
CA GLN A 36 -25.29 -2.11 -4.21
C GLN A 36 -24.20 -1.72 -5.23
N SER A 37 -24.47 -0.69 -6.04
CA SER A 37 -23.49 -0.13 -6.98
C SER A 37 -22.22 0.36 -6.25
N LEU A 38 -22.39 1.12 -5.16
CA LEU A 38 -21.28 1.58 -4.33
C LEU A 38 -20.49 0.40 -3.73
N HIS A 39 -21.18 -0.63 -3.25
CA HIS A 39 -20.53 -1.81 -2.69
C HIS A 39 -19.67 -2.53 -3.74
N MET A 40 -20.22 -2.77 -4.94
CA MET A 40 -19.46 -3.39 -6.04
C MET A 40 -18.24 -2.54 -6.45
N ALA A 41 -18.38 -1.22 -6.49
CA ALA A 41 -17.27 -0.32 -6.81
C ALA A 41 -16.14 -0.39 -5.77
N VAL A 42 -16.50 -0.47 -4.48
CA VAL A 42 -15.52 -0.63 -3.38
C VAL A 42 -14.83 -1.99 -3.44
N GLU A 43 -15.58 -3.07 -3.71
CA GLU A 43 -14.99 -4.40 -3.88
C GLU A 43 -14.05 -4.49 -5.08
N ALA A 44 -14.44 -3.93 -6.22
CA ALA A 44 -13.58 -3.87 -7.41
C ALA A 44 -12.29 -3.09 -7.13
N LEU A 45 -12.38 -1.96 -6.42
CA LEU A 45 -11.21 -1.18 -6.01
C LEU A 45 -10.31 -1.97 -5.05
N ALA A 46 -10.89 -2.68 -4.09
CA ALA A 46 -10.14 -3.53 -3.16
C ALA A 46 -9.42 -4.67 -3.91
N ALA A 47 -10.11 -5.35 -4.83
CA ALA A 47 -9.54 -6.40 -5.65
C ALA A 47 -8.38 -5.88 -6.54
N ALA A 48 -8.54 -4.71 -7.14
CA ALA A 48 -7.50 -4.07 -7.95
C ALA A 48 -6.24 -3.72 -7.12
N ARG A 49 -6.42 -3.29 -5.87
CA ARG A 49 -5.31 -3.03 -4.94
C ARG A 49 -4.58 -4.33 -4.55
N SER A 50 -5.33 -5.38 -4.25
CA SER A 50 -4.75 -6.69 -3.91
C SER A 50 -3.97 -7.30 -5.08
N ALA A 51 -4.48 -7.16 -6.31
CA ALA A 51 -3.79 -7.61 -7.52
C ALA A 51 -2.43 -6.90 -7.74
N HIS A 52 -2.26 -5.68 -7.24
CA HIS A 52 -0.96 -4.99 -7.26
C HIS A 52 -0.02 -5.47 -6.15
N SER A 53 -0.53 -5.90 -4.99
CA SER A 53 0.30 -6.43 -3.90
C SER A 53 0.75 -7.88 -4.12
N ASP A 54 0.03 -8.65 -4.94
CA ASP A 54 0.36 -10.03 -5.29
C ASP A 54 1.38 -10.16 -6.43
N ASN A 55 2.12 -9.09 -6.76
CA ASN A 55 3.27 -9.22 -7.64
C ASN A 55 4.43 -9.90 -6.88
N PRO A 56 4.76 -11.18 -7.14
CA PRO A 56 5.83 -11.88 -6.43
C PRO A 56 7.22 -11.24 -6.64
N LEU A 57 7.35 -10.31 -7.60
CA LEU A 57 8.56 -9.54 -7.85
C LEU A 57 8.85 -8.46 -6.79
N LEU A 58 7.86 -7.99 -6.03
CA LEU A 58 8.07 -6.99 -4.97
C LEU A 58 8.44 -7.62 -3.61
N ARG A 59 8.14 -8.91 -3.40
CA ARG A 59 8.45 -9.62 -2.16
C ARG A 59 9.93 -10.01 -2.03
N ALA A 60 10.70 -9.86 -3.11
CA ALA A 60 12.12 -10.23 -3.20
C ALA A 60 13.08 -9.03 -3.19
N MET A 61 12.67 -7.86 -2.71
CA MET A 61 13.60 -6.78 -2.38
C MET A 61 13.93 -6.86 -0.88
N PRO A 62 15.01 -7.55 -0.46
CA PRO A 62 15.52 -7.42 0.89
C PRO A 62 15.89 -5.95 1.10
N GLY A 63 15.50 -5.40 2.25
CA GLY A 63 15.56 -3.99 2.57
C GLY A 63 16.84 -3.30 2.10
N MET A 64 16.69 -2.39 1.13
CA MET A 64 17.63 -1.29 0.97
C MET A 64 17.40 -0.33 2.14
N GLU A 65 18.07 -0.62 3.25
CA GLU A 65 18.42 0.39 4.25
C GLU A 65 19.03 1.59 3.51
N PRO A 66 18.48 2.82 3.64
CA PRO A 66 19.13 3.99 3.10
C PRO A 66 20.44 4.19 3.88
N SER A 67 21.55 3.83 3.23
CA SER A 67 22.90 4.10 3.71
C SER A 67 23.01 5.59 4.04
N ARG A 68 22.96 5.94 5.33
CA ARG A 68 23.21 7.30 5.81
C ARG A 68 24.66 7.65 5.49
N PRO A 69 24.95 8.68 4.69
CA PRO A 69 26.31 9.10 4.45
C PRO A 69 26.76 9.95 5.63
N GLY A 70 27.45 9.33 6.59
CA GLY A 70 28.08 10.09 7.68
C GLY A 70 28.29 9.31 8.95
N GLN A 71 29.31 8.43 8.96
CA GLN A 71 30.09 8.23 10.19
C GLN A 71 31.53 7.85 9.82
N LEU A 72 32.35 8.90 9.81
CA LEU A 72 33.80 8.84 9.83
C LEU A 72 34.29 8.01 11.03
N ARG A 73 35.24 7.10 10.74
CA ARG A 73 36.38 6.66 11.55
C ARG A 73 36.18 6.40 13.05
N GLN A 74 36.44 5.15 13.44
CA GLN A 74 37.13 4.61 14.63
C GLN A 74 36.55 3.19 14.83
N ASP A 75 37.28 2.07 14.85
CA ASP A 75 38.61 1.84 15.35
C ASP A 75 39.32 0.71 14.62
N ARG A 76 40.61 0.95 14.41
CA ARG A 76 41.62 0.02 13.94
C ARG A 76 42.14 -0.72 15.18
N GLN A 77 41.73 -1.96 15.41
CA GLN A 77 42.37 -3.00 16.26
C GLN A 77 41.38 -4.17 16.39
N ALA A 78 41.69 -5.46 16.24
CA ALA A 78 42.94 -6.16 16.00
C ALA A 78 42.59 -7.47 15.27
N ILE A 79 43.34 -7.79 14.23
CA ILE A 79 43.29 -9.11 13.58
C ILE A 79 43.99 -10.08 14.53
N ALA A 80 43.22 -10.93 15.19
CA ALA A 80 43.77 -12.07 15.92
C ALA A 80 43.80 -13.27 14.96
N SER A 81 44.98 -13.51 14.39
CA SER A 81 45.36 -14.76 13.74
C SER A 81 45.39 -15.90 14.77
N SER A 82 44.67 -16.99 14.54
CA SER A 82 44.99 -18.33 15.04
C SER A 82 44.18 -19.36 14.23
N THR A 83 44.70 -19.97 13.17
CA THR A 83 45.67 -21.09 13.12
C THR A 83 44.98 -22.47 13.21
N ARG A 84 44.95 -23.16 12.04
CA ARG A 84 45.12 -24.63 11.82
C ARG A 84 44.09 -25.61 12.45
N MET A 85 43.70 -26.76 11.88
CA MET A 85 44.12 -27.56 10.71
C MET A 85 42.88 -28.26 10.11
N ARG A 86 42.89 -28.48 8.79
CA ARG A 86 42.24 -29.64 8.15
C ARG A 86 43.27 -30.77 8.10
N HIS A 87 42.90 -32.00 8.46
CA HIS A 87 42.97 -33.14 7.53
C HIS A 87 42.28 -34.38 8.13
N THR A 88 41.39 -34.95 7.31
CA THR A 88 40.86 -36.31 7.37
C THR A 88 41.92 -37.30 6.87
N GLY A 89 42.20 -38.35 7.61
CA GLY A 89 43.07 -39.46 7.19
C GLY A 89 43.06 -40.53 8.25
#